data_AF-A0A1V6H5F7-F1
#
_entry.id   AF-A0A1V6H5F7-F1
#
_cell.length_a   1.000
_cell.length_b   1.000
_cell.length_c   1.000
_cell.angle_alpha   90.00
_cell.angle_beta   90.00
_cell.angle_gamma   90.00
#
_symmetry.space_group_name_H-M   'P 1'
#
loop_
_entity.id
_entity.type
_entity.pdbx_description
1 polymer ?
#
loop_
_entity_poly.entity_id
_entity_poly.type
_entity_poly.pdbx_seq_one_letter_code
_entity_poly.pdbx_strand_id
1 'polypeptide(L)'
;MICKNVQALTAYTPGEQPKDAGIIKLNTNENPYPPSPKVAEALRTFDVARLRLYPDPVFMALRRRIAEIHGCTVEQVFIGNGSDEILALCTRAFVENDGSVGYFEPSYSLYPVLADIRGAARRPVALGPGFTWRTPADDTASLFFITNPNAPTSLLHDKASVAAFCRTFRGVVLIDEAYGDFADDTCMDLALATDNANTLVMRTFSKSFSLAGLRFGYVIGPAALVGALYKIKDSYNMDMLAQVVGLAALNDLPYMQENVRRIRATRARLTAELRRRGWTVCESQTNFLFARPPDGDAVRRFEALKAAKIYVRYFPGPETGEYLRITIGTEAQTDALLARIGA
;
A
#
# COMPACT_ATOMS: atom_id res chain seq x y z
N MET A 1 3.63 12.20 -32.20
CA MET A 1 3.41 10.73 -32.20
C MET A 1 3.59 10.21 -30.78
N ILE A 2 2.82 9.21 -30.35
CA ILE A 2 2.89 8.60 -29.01
C ILE A 2 3.81 7.36 -29.09
N CYS A 3 4.58 7.05 -28.05
CA CYS A 3 5.42 5.83 -27.99
C CYS A 3 4.57 4.57 -28.15
N LYS A 4 5.08 3.58 -28.91
CA LYS A 4 4.32 2.36 -29.27
C LYS A 4 3.84 1.57 -28.04
N ASN A 5 4.69 1.43 -27.02
CA ASN A 5 4.32 0.74 -25.78
C ASN A 5 3.19 1.46 -25.02
N VAL A 6 3.18 2.79 -25.05
CA VAL A 6 2.10 3.60 -24.44
C VAL A 6 0.80 3.48 -25.24
N GLN A 7 0.87 3.41 -26.57
CA GLN A 7 -0.33 3.18 -27.41
C GLN A 7 -0.98 1.81 -27.16
N ALA A 8 -0.17 0.78 -26.85
CA ALA A 8 -0.64 -0.58 -26.58
C ALA A 8 -1.06 -0.80 -25.11
N LEU A 9 -0.82 0.17 -24.22
CA LEU A 9 -1.01 0.01 -22.79
C LEU A 9 -2.49 0.08 -22.39
N THR A 10 -2.94 -0.91 -21.62
CA THR A 10 -4.21 -0.81 -20.88
C THR A 10 -3.97 -0.03 -19.59
N ALA A 11 -4.64 1.11 -19.45
CA ALA A 11 -4.47 1.97 -18.27
C ALA A 11 -4.91 1.27 -16.98
N TYR A 12 -4.27 1.65 -15.87
CA TYR A 12 -4.71 1.23 -14.54
C TYR A 12 -6.18 1.62 -14.31
N THR A 13 -7.00 0.64 -13.93
CA THR A 13 -8.41 0.87 -13.63
C THR A 13 -8.59 1.04 -12.12
N PRO A 14 -8.85 2.26 -11.63
CA PRO A 14 -9.03 2.51 -10.20
C PRO A 14 -10.28 1.82 -9.64
N GLY A 15 -10.34 1.74 -8.32
CA GLY A 15 -11.57 1.38 -7.60
C GLY A 15 -12.69 2.37 -7.89
N GLU A 16 -13.94 1.90 -7.97
CA GLU A 16 -15.12 2.75 -8.11
C GLU A 16 -15.11 3.87 -7.06
N GLN A 17 -15.38 5.11 -7.48
CA GLN A 17 -15.50 6.27 -6.58
C GLN A 17 -16.95 6.76 -6.59
N PRO A 18 -17.82 6.21 -5.73
CA PRO A 18 -19.21 6.65 -5.64
C PRO A 18 -19.29 8.13 -5.21
N LYS A 19 -20.17 8.89 -5.86
CA LYS A 19 -20.38 10.33 -5.60
C LYS A 19 -21.70 10.63 -4.86
N ASP A 20 -22.50 9.61 -4.61
CA ASP A 20 -23.80 9.77 -3.96
C ASP A 20 -23.66 10.13 -2.48
N ALA A 21 -24.61 10.92 -1.97
CA ALA A 21 -24.72 11.18 -0.54
C ALA A 21 -25.25 9.95 0.22
N GLY A 22 -24.83 9.83 1.49
CA GLY A 22 -25.30 8.78 2.41
C GLY A 22 -24.75 7.38 2.10
N ILE A 23 -23.59 7.30 1.44
CA ILE A 23 -22.91 6.04 1.15
C ILE A 23 -22.06 5.57 2.34
N ILE A 24 -21.87 4.26 2.43
CA ILE A 24 -20.84 3.64 3.27
C ILE A 24 -19.72 3.16 2.34
N LYS A 25 -18.58 3.85 2.38
CA LYS A 25 -17.45 3.61 1.48
C LYS A 25 -16.41 2.72 2.15
N LEU A 26 -16.38 1.43 1.78
CA LEU A 26 -15.50 0.41 2.33
C LEU A 26 -14.71 -0.32 1.21
N ASN A 27 -14.36 0.39 0.14
CA ASN A 27 -13.84 -0.21 -1.10
C ASN A 27 -12.41 0.17 -1.47
N THR A 28 -11.78 1.18 -0.85
CA THR A 28 -10.43 1.67 -1.21
C THR A 28 -9.45 1.79 -0.04
N ASN A 29 -9.78 1.15 1.08
CA ASN A 29 -8.92 1.00 2.24
C ASN A 29 -8.53 2.34 2.89
N GLU A 30 -9.37 3.38 2.77
CA GLU A 30 -9.16 4.60 3.57
C GLU A 30 -9.36 4.34 5.06
N ASN A 31 -8.75 5.21 5.87
CA ASN A 31 -8.97 5.21 7.31
C ASN A 31 -10.38 5.77 7.61
N PRO A 32 -11.17 5.11 8.48
CA PRO A 32 -12.47 5.64 8.90
C PRO A 32 -12.39 6.85 9.85
N TYR A 33 -11.21 7.17 10.36
CA TYR A 33 -10.97 8.27 11.30
C TYR A 33 -10.20 9.43 10.65
N PRO A 34 -10.42 10.68 11.09
CA PRO A 34 -9.68 11.83 10.57
C PRO A 34 -8.17 11.73 10.87
N PRO A 35 -7.33 12.52 10.18
CA PRO A 35 -5.92 12.65 10.54
C PRO A 35 -5.74 13.34 11.90
N SER A 36 -4.51 13.29 12.41
CA SER A 36 -4.15 13.89 13.71
C SER A 36 -4.62 15.34 13.85
N PRO A 37 -5.09 15.77 15.04
CA PRO A 37 -5.35 17.18 15.34
C PRO A 37 -4.15 18.10 15.06
N LYS A 38 -2.91 17.61 15.18
CA LYS A 38 -1.71 18.37 14.84
C LYS A 38 -1.61 18.67 13.34
N VAL A 39 -2.20 17.83 12.48
CA VAL A 39 -2.34 18.13 11.05
C VAL A 39 -3.28 19.32 10.84
N ALA A 40 -4.42 19.35 11.51
CA ALA A 40 -5.36 20.46 11.43
C ALA A 40 -4.73 21.76 11.96
N GLU A 41 -3.96 21.68 13.05
CA GLU A 41 -3.21 22.81 13.60
C GLU A 41 -2.14 23.32 12.62
N ALA A 42 -1.38 22.42 11.99
CA ALA A 42 -0.36 22.78 11.02
C ALA A 42 -0.96 23.50 9.80
N LEU A 43 -2.13 23.06 9.33
CA LEU A 43 -2.87 23.75 8.28
C LEU A 43 -3.37 25.13 8.71
N ARG A 44 -3.94 25.24 9.92
CA ARG A 44 -4.50 26.50 10.45
C ARG A 44 -3.44 27.57 10.67
N THR A 45 -2.21 27.17 11.02
CA THR A 45 -1.11 28.06 11.35
C THR A 45 -0.13 28.28 10.19
N PHE A 46 -0.38 27.67 9.03
CA PHE A 46 0.46 27.80 7.86
C PHE A 46 0.42 29.23 7.27
N ASP A 47 1.58 29.86 7.11
CA ASP A 47 1.70 31.14 6.41
C ASP A 47 1.49 30.95 4.90
N VAL A 48 0.29 31.29 4.43
CA VAL A 48 -0.14 31.21 3.03
C VAL A 48 0.81 31.96 2.09
N ALA A 49 1.46 33.04 2.55
CA ALA A 49 2.37 33.80 1.71
C ALA A 49 3.56 32.93 1.23
N ARG A 50 3.93 31.88 1.96
CA ARG A 50 5.04 30.97 1.59
C ARG A 50 4.77 30.16 0.32
N LEU A 51 3.51 30.01 -0.12
CA LEU A 51 3.17 29.25 -1.34
C LEU A 51 3.73 29.88 -2.63
N ARG A 52 4.23 31.12 -2.57
CA ARG A 52 4.98 31.75 -3.68
C ARG A 52 6.39 31.18 -3.87
N LEU A 53 6.88 30.38 -2.92
CA LEU A 53 8.24 29.84 -2.90
C LEU A 53 8.21 28.35 -3.22
N TYR A 54 9.28 27.87 -3.87
CA TYR A 54 9.50 26.43 -4.00
C TYR A 54 9.70 25.77 -2.62
N PRO A 55 9.24 24.52 -2.44
CA PRO A 55 9.44 23.78 -1.20
C PRO A 55 10.88 23.25 -1.09
N ASP A 56 11.23 22.64 0.05
CA ASP A 56 12.51 21.94 0.20
C ASP A 56 12.55 20.72 -0.75
N PRO A 57 13.44 20.69 -1.76
CA PRO A 57 13.47 19.63 -2.77
C PRO A 57 14.03 18.31 -2.26
N VAL A 58 14.68 18.31 -1.07
CA VAL A 58 15.29 17.11 -0.47
C VAL A 58 14.60 16.68 0.82
N PHE A 59 13.52 17.35 1.20
CA PHE A 59 12.62 16.94 2.29
C PHE A 59 13.32 16.72 3.64
N MET A 60 14.29 17.56 3.97
CA MET A 60 15.27 17.26 5.02
C MET A 60 14.61 17.08 6.40
N ALA A 61 13.63 17.90 6.75
CA ALA A 61 12.91 17.78 8.02
C ALA A 61 12.15 16.45 8.15
N LEU A 62 11.47 16.03 7.07
CA LEU A 62 10.75 14.76 7.03
C LEU A 62 11.70 13.57 7.06
N ARG A 63 12.78 13.61 6.27
CA ARG A 63 13.77 12.52 6.21
C ARG A 63 14.44 12.31 7.55
N ARG A 64 14.83 13.41 8.23
CA ARG A 64 15.37 13.33 9.60
C ARG A 64 14.37 12.68 10.55
N ARG A 65 13.11 13.11 10.50
CA ARG A 65 12.09 12.56 11.38
C ARG A 65 11.83 11.07 11.12
N ILE A 66 11.76 10.66 9.86
CA ILE A 66 11.63 9.24 9.47
C ILE A 66 12.87 8.46 9.91
N ALA A 67 14.07 8.99 9.68
CA ALA A 67 15.32 8.37 10.08
C ALA A 67 15.41 8.17 11.60
N GLU A 68 14.97 9.15 12.40
CA GLU A 68 14.85 9.02 13.87
C GLU A 68 13.87 7.92 14.29
N ILE A 69 12.71 7.84 13.63
CA ILE A 69 11.67 6.84 13.94
C ILE A 69 12.18 5.42 13.71
N HIS A 70 12.95 5.21 12.63
CA HIS A 70 13.44 3.89 12.22
C HIS A 70 14.87 3.58 12.69
N GLY A 71 15.56 4.55 13.29
CA GLY A 71 16.94 4.39 13.75
C GLY A 71 17.96 4.24 12.61
N CYS A 72 17.78 4.97 11.51
CA CYS A 72 18.63 4.90 10.32
C CYS A 72 19.23 6.28 9.95
N THR A 73 20.01 6.36 8.87
CA THR A 73 20.53 7.65 8.39
C THR A 73 19.59 8.31 7.39
N VAL A 74 19.71 9.63 7.21
CA VAL A 74 18.87 10.35 6.23
C VAL A 74 19.11 9.89 4.80
N GLU A 75 20.32 9.44 4.48
CA GLU A 75 20.73 8.89 3.18
C GLU A 75 20.01 7.58 2.86
N GLN A 76 19.51 6.88 3.87
CA GLN A 76 18.70 5.67 3.71
C GLN A 76 17.22 5.98 3.50
N VAL A 77 16.79 7.25 3.47
CA VAL A 77 15.38 7.64 3.35
C VAL A 77 15.13 8.42 2.04
N PHE A 78 14.20 7.92 1.24
CA PHE A 78 13.59 8.65 0.12
C PHE A 78 12.12 8.96 0.40
N ILE A 79 11.64 10.10 -0.08
CA ILE A 79 10.25 10.55 0.07
C ILE A 79 9.63 10.73 -1.32
N GLY A 80 8.47 10.13 -1.51
CA GLY A 80 7.70 10.19 -2.75
C GLY A 80 6.31 10.79 -2.56
N ASN A 81 5.77 11.31 -3.64
CA ASN A 81 4.42 11.83 -3.81
C ASN A 81 3.38 10.69 -3.81
N GLY A 82 3.31 10.00 -2.68
CA GLY A 82 2.66 8.70 -2.54
C GLY A 82 3.61 7.55 -2.87
N SER A 83 3.24 6.36 -2.40
CA SER A 83 3.96 5.12 -2.68
C SER A 83 4.03 4.81 -4.18
N ASP A 84 3.01 5.17 -4.97
CA ASP A 84 2.99 4.89 -6.41
C ASP A 84 4.13 5.61 -7.17
N GLU A 85 4.56 6.81 -6.74
CA GLU A 85 5.74 7.46 -7.31
C GLU A 85 7.00 6.65 -7.02
N ILE A 86 7.15 6.15 -5.79
CA ILE A 86 8.29 5.31 -5.40
C ILE A 86 8.34 4.05 -6.24
N LEU A 87 7.21 3.38 -6.45
CA LEU A 87 7.10 2.21 -7.33
C LEU A 87 7.60 2.54 -8.75
N ALA A 88 7.10 3.64 -9.33
CA ALA A 88 7.48 4.07 -10.67
C ALA A 88 8.98 4.43 -10.78
N LEU A 89 9.53 5.14 -9.78
CA LEU A 89 10.95 5.48 -9.73
C LEU A 89 11.81 4.24 -9.56
N CYS A 90 11.42 3.27 -8.73
CA CYS A 90 12.14 2.00 -8.61
C CYS A 90 12.16 1.22 -9.92
N THR A 91 11.02 1.13 -10.63
CA THR A 91 10.98 0.52 -11.96
C THR A 91 11.92 1.23 -12.94
N ARG A 92 11.95 2.57 -12.92
CA ARG A 92 12.84 3.35 -13.79
C ARG A 92 14.32 3.20 -13.42
N ALA A 93 14.65 3.14 -12.14
CA ALA A 93 16.02 3.12 -11.65
C ALA A 93 16.69 1.74 -11.77
N PHE A 94 15.92 0.67 -11.61
CA PHE A 94 16.47 -0.69 -11.42
C PHE A 94 16.09 -1.67 -12.54
N VAL A 95 15.42 -1.21 -13.59
CA VAL A 95 15.03 -2.04 -14.73
C VAL A 95 15.55 -1.42 -16.03
N GLU A 96 16.53 -2.11 -16.61
CA GLU A 96 17.08 -1.81 -17.92
C GLU A 96 16.06 -2.08 -19.03
N ASN A 97 16.36 -1.65 -20.26
CA ASN A 97 15.45 -1.83 -21.40
C ASN A 97 15.14 -3.30 -21.71
N ASP A 98 16.08 -4.20 -21.44
CA ASP A 98 15.97 -5.66 -21.59
C ASP A 98 15.70 -6.36 -20.25
N GLY A 99 15.46 -5.59 -19.18
CA GLY A 99 15.15 -6.11 -17.85
C GLY A 99 13.71 -6.59 -17.70
N SER A 100 13.40 -7.08 -16.50
CA SER A 100 12.07 -7.57 -16.16
C SER A 100 11.65 -7.23 -14.74
N VAL A 101 10.33 -7.15 -14.52
CA VAL A 101 9.70 -6.88 -13.22
C VAL A 101 8.98 -8.13 -12.74
N GLY A 102 9.37 -8.63 -11.57
CA GLY A 102 8.71 -9.73 -10.86
C GLY A 102 7.72 -9.22 -9.81
N TYR A 103 6.65 -9.97 -9.59
CA TYR A 103 5.66 -9.69 -8.54
C TYR A 103 4.77 -10.91 -8.29
N PHE A 104 4.15 -10.99 -7.12
CA PHE A 104 3.15 -12.04 -6.84
C PHE A 104 1.80 -11.77 -7.50
N GLU A 105 1.06 -12.83 -7.82
CA GLU A 105 -0.32 -12.76 -8.32
C GLU A 105 -1.24 -13.70 -7.51
N PRO A 106 -2.38 -13.20 -6.98
CA PRO A 106 -2.84 -11.82 -6.98
C PRO A 106 -2.07 -10.89 -6.02
N SER A 107 -1.73 -9.69 -6.47
CA SER A 107 -1.24 -8.59 -5.62
C SER A 107 -1.70 -7.22 -6.14
N TYR A 108 -0.89 -6.16 -6.03
CA TYR A 108 -1.24 -4.82 -6.48
C TYR A 108 -1.17 -4.70 -8.01
N SER A 109 -2.31 -4.41 -8.64
CA SER A 109 -2.45 -4.35 -10.11
C SER A 109 -1.69 -3.22 -10.80
N LEU A 110 -0.99 -2.36 -10.06
CA LEU A 110 -0.14 -1.32 -10.63
C LEU A 110 1.21 -1.87 -11.13
N TYR A 111 1.75 -2.94 -10.52
CA TYR A 111 3.05 -3.50 -10.92
C TYR A 111 3.15 -3.90 -12.40
N PRO A 112 2.20 -4.66 -12.98
CA PRO A 112 2.22 -4.96 -14.42
C PRO A 112 2.15 -3.69 -15.28
N VAL A 113 1.38 -2.69 -14.86
CA VAL A 113 1.24 -1.42 -15.58
C VAL A 113 2.57 -0.64 -15.60
N LEU A 114 3.31 -0.62 -14.48
CA LEU A 114 4.62 0.03 -14.44
C LEU A 114 5.64 -0.67 -15.33
N ALA A 115 5.62 -2.00 -15.39
CA ALA A 115 6.44 -2.76 -16.32
C ALA A 115 6.10 -2.40 -17.78
N ASP A 116 4.82 -2.27 -18.14
CA ASP A 116 4.38 -1.88 -19.49
C ASP A 116 4.79 -0.46 -19.87
N ILE A 117 4.64 0.48 -18.93
CA ILE A 117 5.10 1.87 -19.12
C ILE A 117 6.59 1.89 -19.44
N ARG A 118 7.38 1.04 -18.77
CA ARG A 118 8.82 0.90 -19.01
C ARG A 118 9.16 0.13 -20.30
N GLY A 119 8.22 -0.68 -20.80
CA GLY A 119 8.46 -1.67 -21.86
C GLY A 119 9.23 -2.90 -21.40
N ALA A 120 9.24 -3.17 -20.08
CA ALA A 120 9.96 -4.30 -19.48
C ALA A 120 9.13 -5.59 -19.49
N ALA A 121 9.80 -6.74 -19.51
CA ALA A 121 9.10 -8.03 -19.40
C ALA A 121 8.47 -8.20 -18.01
N ARG A 122 7.28 -8.80 -17.95
CA ARG A 122 6.60 -9.12 -16.68
C ARG A 122 6.90 -10.56 -16.26
N ARG A 123 7.11 -10.78 -14.97
CA ARG A 123 7.32 -12.10 -14.36
C ARG A 123 6.36 -12.31 -13.18
N PRO A 124 5.06 -12.55 -13.44
CA PRO A 124 4.12 -12.85 -12.36
C PRO A 124 4.44 -14.22 -11.73
N VAL A 125 4.39 -14.28 -10.40
CA VAL A 125 4.54 -15.51 -9.62
C VAL A 125 3.23 -15.78 -8.91
N ALA A 126 2.54 -16.85 -9.29
CA ALA A 126 1.30 -17.22 -8.61
C ALA A 126 1.58 -17.57 -7.14
N LEU A 127 0.74 -17.06 -6.23
CA LEU A 127 0.76 -17.45 -4.82
C LEU A 127 0.47 -18.95 -4.64
N GLY A 128 0.83 -19.49 -3.48
CA GLY A 128 0.51 -20.85 -3.08
C GLY A 128 -0.97 -21.03 -2.71
N PRO A 129 -1.41 -22.27 -2.45
CA PRO A 129 -2.76 -22.56 -1.98
C PRO A 129 -3.15 -21.68 -0.78
N GLY A 130 -4.37 -21.13 -0.79
CA GLY A 130 -4.82 -20.20 0.25
C GLY A 130 -4.07 -18.86 0.26
N PHE A 131 -3.50 -18.46 -0.88
CA PHE A 131 -2.71 -17.22 -1.05
C PHE A 131 -1.43 -17.17 -0.21
N THR A 132 -0.89 -18.34 0.14
CA THR A 132 0.34 -18.47 0.93
C THR A 132 1.58 -18.19 0.10
N TRP A 133 2.72 -17.99 0.76
CA TRP A 133 4.00 -17.77 0.08
C TRP A 133 4.37 -18.97 -0.81
N ARG A 134 4.74 -18.69 -2.05
CA ARG A 134 5.42 -19.64 -2.95
C ARG A 134 6.74 -19.02 -3.35
N THR A 135 7.85 -19.67 -3.01
CA THR A 135 9.18 -19.15 -3.36
C THR A 135 9.31 -18.97 -4.88
N PRO A 136 9.61 -17.75 -5.37
CA PRO A 136 9.94 -17.54 -6.78
C PRO A 136 11.22 -18.32 -7.12
N ALA A 137 11.07 -19.46 -7.80
CA ALA A 137 12.20 -20.26 -8.25
C ALA A 137 12.78 -19.65 -9.55
N ASP A 138 14.12 -19.59 -9.64
CA ASP A 138 14.85 -19.13 -10.82
C ASP A 138 14.41 -17.74 -11.34
N ASP A 139 13.99 -16.86 -10.42
CA ASP A 139 13.64 -15.50 -10.80
C ASP A 139 14.88 -14.64 -11.06
N THR A 140 15.04 -14.21 -12.31
CA THR A 140 16.10 -13.34 -12.81
C THR A 140 15.61 -11.92 -13.04
N ALA A 141 14.47 -11.53 -12.46
CA ALA A 141 13.97 -10.17 -12.55
C ALA A 141 14.98 -9.15 -12.02
N SER A 142 14.96 -7.95 -12.62
CA SER A 142 15.81 -6.83 -12.21
C SER A 142 15.25 -6.17 -10.94
N LEU A 143 13.92 -6.15 -10.83
CA LEU A 143 13.17 -5.63 -9.69
C LEU A 143 12.04 -6.61 -9.34
N PHE A 144 11.90 -6.95 -8.07
CA PHE A 144 10.78 -7.76 -7.57
C PHE A 144 9.95 -6.97 -6.56
N PHE A 145 8.65 -6.82 -6.81
CA PHE A 145 7.71 -6.20 -5.87
C PHE A 145 7.04 -7.25 -4.97
N ILE A 146 7.10 -7.04 -3.66
CA ILE A 146 6.39 -7.85 -2.66
C ILE A 146 5.42 -6.96 -1.91
N THR A 147 4.12 -7.20 -2.02
CA THR A 147 3.13 -6.47 -1.18
C THR A 147 2.99 -7.22 0.13
N ASN A 148 3.39 -6.61 1.26
CA ASN A 148 3.38 -7.28 2.55
C ASN A 148 2.93 -6.35 3.70
N PRO A 149 1.77 -6.58 4.34
CA PRO A 149 0.79 -7.61 4.02
C PRO A 149 0.16 -7.42 2.64
N ASN A 150 -0.19 -8.53 1.99
CA ASN A 150 -0.66 -8.55 0.61
C ASN A 150 -2.04 -7.90 0.43
N ALA A 151 -2.22 -7.22 -0.69
CA ALA A 151 -3.53 -6.77 -1.17
C ALA A 151 -3.79 -7.38 -2.55
N PRO A 152 -4.91 -8.08 -2.77
CA PRO A 152 -6.14 -8.01 -1.98
C PRO A 152 -6.28 -9.06 -0.86
N THR A 153 -5.38 -10.02 -0.73
CA THR A 153 -5.63 -11.23 0.10
C THR A 153 -5.56 -10.98 1.61
N SER A 154 -5.07 -9.82 2.04
CA SER A 154 -4.92 -9.37 3.44
C SER A 154 -3.89 -10.12 4.29
N LEU A 155 -3.29 -11.18 3.76
CA LEU A 155 -2.34 -12.02 4.48
C LEU A 155 -0.97 -11.37 4.59
N LEU A 156 -0.31 -11.56 5.73
CA LEU A 156 1.11 -11.28 5.90
C LEU A 156 1.92 -12.49 5.43
N HIS A 157 2.92 -12.27 4.58
CA HIS A 157 3.88 -13.29 4.21
C HIS A 157 4.80 -13.61 5.39
N ASP A 158 5.18 -14.87 5.51
CA ASP A 158 6.17 -15.31 6.49
C ASP A 158 7.49 -14.56 6.27
N LYS A 159 7.94 -13.84 7.30
CA LYS A 159 9.12 -12.98 7.22
C LYS A 159 10.40 -13.76 6.96
N ALA A 160 10.51 -14.99 7.48
CA ALA A 160 11.68 -15.82 7.22
C ALA A 160 11.82 -16.19 5.74
N SER A 161 10.69 -16.49 5.09
CA SER A 161 10.59 -16.76 3.65
C SER A 161 10.93 -15.52 2.81
N VAL A 162 10.40 -14.35 3.19
CA VAL A 162 10.73 -13.06 2.54
C VAL A 162 12.24 -12.77 2.67
N ALA A 163 12.79 -12.91 3.88
CA ALA A 163 14.21 -12.68 4.14
C ALA A 163 15.11 -13.67 3.37
N ALA A 164 14.71 -14.93 3.26
CA ALA A 164 15.43 -15.93 2.47
C ALA A 164 15.47 -15.56 0.98
N PHE A 165 14.36 -15.08 0.43
CA PHE A 165 14.31 -14.60 -0.94
C PHE A 165 15.17 -13.34 -1.14
N CYS A 166 15.10 -12.37 -0.24
CA CYS A 166 15.90 -11.14 -0.32
C CYS A 166 17.41 -11.45 -0.35
N ARG A 167 17.88 -12.44 0.42
CA ARG A 167 19.30 -12.85 0.45
C ARG A 167 19.80 -13.49 -0.83
N THR A 168 18.94 -14.23 -1.56
CA THR A 168 19.35 -14.97 -2.77
C THR A 168 19.04 -14.22 -4.06
N PHE A 169 18.12 -13.25 -4.02
CA PHE A 169 17.70 -12.49 -5.18
C PHE A 169 18.79 -11.52 -5.64
N ARG A 170 19.15 -11.58 -6.92
CA ARG A 170 20.26 -10.79 -7.49
C ARG A 170 19.88 -9.37 -7.90
N GLY A 171 18.59 -9.13 -8.16
CA GLY A 171 18.05 -7.81 -8.45
C GLY A 171 17.71 -7.04 -7.18
N VAL A 172 16.94 -5.95 -7.33
CA VAL A 172 16.39 -5.19 -6.20
C VAL A 172 15.06 -5.77 -5.76
N VAL A 173 14.86 -5.95 -4.45
CA VAL A 173 13.54 -6.28 -3.88
C VAL A 173 12.94 -5.01 -3.29
N LEU A 174 11.72 -4.67 -3.69
CA LEU A 174 10.93 -3.62 -3.03
C LEU A 174 9.74 -4.25 -2.32
N ILE A 175 9.77 -4.18 -1.00
CA ILE A 175 8.69 -4.63 -0.13
C ILE A 175 7.75 -3.44 0.09
N ASP A 176 6.56 -3.51 -0.51
CA ASP A 176 5.45 -2.57 -0.30
C ASP A 176 4.72 -2.91 1.00
N GLU A 177 5.02 -2.13 2.05
CA GLU A 177 4.32 -2.20 3.33
C GLU A 177 3.28 -1.09 3.50
N ALA A 178 2.50 -0.78 2.45
CA ALA A 178 1.41 0.19 2.57
C ALA A 178 0.41 -0.11 3.71
N TYR A 179 0.38 -1.36 4.19
CA TYR A 179 -0.44 -1.82 5.31
C TYR A 179 0.38 -2.28 6.53
N GLY A 180 1.70 -2.09 6.54
CA GLY A 180 2.59 -2.61 7.58
C GLY A 180 2.29 -2.09 9.00
N ASP A 181 1.72 -0.89 9.13
CA ASP A 181 1.31 -0.34 10.44
C ASP A 181 0.16 -1.14 11.11
N PHE A 182 -0.62 -1.91 10.34
CA PHE A 182 -1.72 -2.73 10.86
C PHE A 182 -1.30 -4.16 11.20
N ALA A 183 -0.07 -4.54 10.84
CA ALA A 183 0.46 -5.88 10.94
C ALA A 183 1.14 -6.12 12.30
N ASP A 184 1.25 -7.38 12.69
CA ASP A 184 1.99 -7.80 13.89
C ASP A 184 3.51 -7.85 13.68
N ASP A 185 3.96 -7.96 12.44
CA ASP A 185 5.38 -7.97 12.06
C ASP A 185 5.59 -7.22 10.73
N THR A 186 6.81 -6.75 10.52
CA THR A 186 7.22 -5.93 9.38
C THR A 186 8.62 -6.34 8.91
N CYS A 187 8.96 -6.04 7.67
CA CYS A 187 10.24 -6.30 7.02
C CYS A 187 11.20 -5.10 7.09
N MET A 188 10.89 -4.05 7.86
CA MET A 188 11.72 -2.83 7.92
C MET A 188 13.16 -3.12 8.35
N ASP A 189 13.35 -4.09 9.24
CA ASP A 189 14.67 -4.59 9.64
C ASP A 189 15.49 -5.18 8.48
N LEU A 190 14.84 -5.77 7.47
CA LEU A 190 15.54 -6.25 6.27
C LEU A 190 16.13 -5.08 5.47
N ALA A 191 15.42 -3.96 5.37
CA ALA A 191 15.94 -2.74 4.73
C ALA A 191 17.09 -2.10 5.52
N LEU A 192 17.11 -2.28 6.84
CA LEU A 192 18.07 -1.68 7.77
C LEU A 192 19.25 -2.60 8.12
N ALA A 193 19.23 -3.87 7.71
CA ALA A 193 20.31 -4.81 7.99
C ALA A 193 21.64 -4.31 7.42
N THR A 194 22.73 -4.51 8.17
CA THR A 194 24.05 -3.96 7.82
C THR A 194 24.66 -4.57 6.57
N ASP A 195 24.27 -5.80 6.23
CA ASP A 195 24.67 -6.54 5.03
C ASP A 195 23.66 -6.41 3.88
N ASN A 196 22.60 -5.63 4.05
CA ASN A 196 21.61 -5.40 3.01
C ASN A 196 22.20 -4.56 1.86
N ALA A 197 22.13 -5.10 0.65
CA ALA A 197 22.57 -4.43 -0.57
C ALA A 197 21.45 -4.21 -1.61
N ASN A 198 20.29 -4.83 -1.44
CA ASN A 198 19.29 -4.95 -2.51
C ASN A 198 17.83 -4.76 -2.07
N THR A 199 17.55 -4.66 -0.77
CA THR A 199 16.18 -4.65 -0.24
C THR A 199 15.76 -3.25 0.18
N LEU A 200 14.64 -2.80 -0.37
CA LEU A 200 13.95 -1.56 -0.04
C LEU A 200 12.62 -1.89 0.64
N VAL A 201 12.22 -1.11 1.64
CA VAL A 201 10.91 -1.22 2.31
C VAL A 201 10.19 0.11 2.24
N MET A 202 8.99 0.10 1.67
CA MET A 202 8.18 1.29 1.42
C MET A 202 6.98 1.36 2.37
N ARG A 203 6.61 2.59 2.76
CA ARG A 203 5.42 2.92 3.54
C ARG A 203 4.66 4.08 2.91
N THR A 204 3.40 4.24 3.30
CA THR A 204 2.51 5.31 2.82
C THR A 204 1.73 5.93 3.96
N PHE A 205 1.41 7.22 3.85
CA PHE A 205 0.53 7.88 4.82
C PHE A 205 -0.94 7.77 4.42
N SER A 206 -1.21 7.21 3.25
CA SER A 206 -2.58 7.11 2.72
C SER A 206 -3.50 6.25 3.57
N LYS A 207 -2.96 5.34 4.38
CA LYS A 207 -3.73 4.34 5.13
C LYS A 207 -3.73 4.66 6.63
N SER A 208 -2.71 4.23 7.36
CA SER A 208 -2.61 4.38 8.82
C SER A 208 -2.74 5.83 9.31
N PHE A 209 -2.15 6.80 8.59
CA PHE A 209 -2.15 8.21 8.97
C PHE A 209 -3.41 9.00 8.55
N SER A 210 -4.39 8.37 7.90
CA SER A 210 -5.62 9.04 7.40
C SER A 210 -5.36 10.15 6.39
N LEU A 211 -4.27 10.06 5.62
CA LEU A 211 -3.86 11.07 4.67
C LEU A 211 -4.00 10.59 3.21
N ALA A 212 -5.02 9.80 2.86
CA ALA A 212 -5.22 9.32 1.47
C ALA A 212 -5.36 10.46 0.44
N GLY A 213 -5.93 11.60 0.87
CA GLY A 213 -6.05 12.81 0.06
C GLY A 213 -4.72 13.57 -0.09
N LEU A 214 -3.71 13.21 0.69
CA LEU A 214 -2.36 13.75 0.59
C LEU A 214 -1.42 12.66 0.09
N ARG A 215 -0.87 12.86 -1.09
CA ARG A 215 -0.02 11.88 -1.75
C ARG A 215 1.35 11.87 -1.08
N PHE A 216 1.52 11.07 -0.02
CA PHE A 216 2.77 10.96 0.74
C PHE A 216 3.16 9.50 0.97
N GLY A 217 4.40 9.17 0.63
CA GLY A 217 5.04 7.89 0.93
C GLY A 217 6.54 8.05 1.15
N TYR A 218 7.16 7.02 1.72
CA TYR A 218 8.61 6.97 1.88
C TYR A 218 9.12 5.55 1.68
N VAL A 219 10.40 5.43 1.36
CA VAL A 219 11.10 4.15 1.27
C VAL A 219 12.42 4.22 2.00
N ILE A 220 12.76 3.12 2.67
CA ILE A 220 14.00 2.94 3.42
C ILE A 220 14.80 1.81 2.78
N GLY A 221 16.12 1.98 2.74
CA GLY A 221 17.05 0.90 2.42
C GLY A 221 18.47 1.41 2.14
N PRO A 222 19.30 0.67 1.37
CA PRO A 222 20.70 1.02 1.15
C PRO A 222 20.84 2.41 0.52
N ALA A 223 21.75 3.22 1.07
CA ALA A 223 21.96 4.60 0.62
C ALA A 223 22.30 4.71 -0.88
N ALA A 224 22.96 3.70 -1.45
CA ALA A 224 23.24 3.64 -2.89
C ALA A 224 21.96 3.54 -3.73
N LEU A 225 20.99 2.72 -3.32
CA LEU A 225 19.71 2.56 -4.02
C LEU A 225 18.85 3.82 -3.84
N VAL A 226 18.78 4.35 -2.63
CA VAL A 226 18.08 5.61 -2.33
C VAL A 226 18.67 6.77 -3.14
N GLY A 227 20.00 6.85 -3.21
CA GLY A 227 20.72 7.84 -4.02
C GLY A 227 20.40 7.74 -5.51
N ALA A 228 20.13 6.54 -6.04
CA ALA A 228 19.68 6.36 -7.42
C ALA A 228 18.30 7.01 -7.67
N LEU A 229 17.36 6.89 -6.72
CA LEU A 229 16.04 7.53 -6.82
C LEU A 229 16.15 9.06 -6.84
N TYR A 230 17.06 9.64 -6.06
CA TYR A 230 17.31 11.09 -6.09
C TYR A 230 17.85 11.61 -7.42
N LYS A 231 18.50 10.78 -8.24
CA LYS A 231 18.97 11.16 -9.58
C LYS A 231 17.83 11.31 -10.60
N ILE A 232 16.69 10.65 -10.35
CA ILE A 232 15.59 10.54 -11.34
C ILE A 232 14.27 11.15 -10.90
N LYS A 233 14.09 11.43 -9.61
CA LYS A 233 12.92 12.14 -9.10
C LYS A 233 12.78 13.49 -9.80
N ASP A 234 11.55 14.00 -9.89
CA ASP A 234 11.36 15.39 -10.31
C ASP A 234 12.07 16.35 -9.34
N SER A 235 12.46 17.52 -9.83
CA SER A 235 13.18 18.53 -9.05
C SER A 235 12.42 18.89 -7.77
N TYR A 236 11.09 19.01 -7.87
CA TYR A 236 10.17 19.28 -6.76
C TYR A 236 8.96 18.34 -6.80
N ASN A 237 9.16 17.07 -6.44
CA ASN A 237 8.12 16.06 -6.53
C ASN A 237 6.99 16.16 -5.48
N MET A 238 7.11 17.01 -4.45
CA MET A 238 6.07 17.17 -3.42
C MET A 238 5.94 18.60 -2.93
N ASP A 239 4.69 19.05 -2.80
CA ASP A 239 4.32 20.42 -2.45
C ASP A 239 4.61 20.77 -0.97
N MET A 240 4.65 22.08 -0.69
CA MET A 240 5.00 22.58 0.64
C MET A 240 3.99 22.18 1.72
N LEU A 241 2.70 22.14 1.39
CA LEU A 241 1.65 21.78 2.35
C LEU A 241 1.75 20.30 2.71
N ALA A 242 2.02 19.44 1.74
CA ALA A 242 2.25 18.02 1.95
C ALA A 242 3.44 17.78 2.89
N GLN A 243 4.52 18.56 2.75
CA GLN A 243 5.66 18.45 3.64
C GLN A 243 5.33 18.84 5.08
N VAL A 244 4.61 19.96 5.26
CA VAL A 244 4.21 20.46 6.57
C VAL A 244 3.23 19.50 7.26
N VAL A 245 2.21 19.04 6.53
CA VAL A 245 1.21 18.09 7.03
C VAL A 245 1.84 16.74 7.35
N GLY A 246 2.69 16.22 6.46
CA GLY A 246 3.41 14.97 6.68
C GLY A 246 4.27 15.01 7.94
N LEU A 247 4.96 16.13 8.18
CA LEU A 247 5.79 16.29 9.38
C LEU A 247 4.93 16.36 10.65
N ALA A 248 3.81 17.07 10.61
CA ALA A 248 2.88 17.12 11.73
C ALA A 248 2.33 15.73 12.09
N ALA A 249 2.01 14.92 11.08
CA ALA A 249 1.55 13.55 11.25
C ALA A 249 2.64 12.63 11.88
N LEU A 250 3.90 12.72 11.41
CA LEU A 250 5.03 11.99 11.99
C LEU A 250 5.37 12.40 13.43
N ASN A 251 5.01 13.62 13.82
CA ASN A 251 5.18 14.13 15.17
C ASN A 251 4.02 13.76 16.11
N ASP A 252 3.05 12.97 15.62
CA ASP A 252 1.91 12.47 16.40
C ASP A 252 1.64 10.98 16.16
N LEU A 253 2.71 10.18 16.18
CA LEU A 253 2.60 8.72 16.08
C LEU A 253 1.60 8.11 17.08
N PRO A 254 1.50 8.56 18.35
CA PRO A 254 0.53 8.00 19.28
C PRO A 254 -0.92 8.10 18.78
N TYR A 255 -1.30 9.19 18.11
CA TYR A 255 -2.63 9.33 17.52
C TYR A 255 -2.87 8.34 16.37
N MET A 256 -1.89 8.20 15.48
CA MET A 256 -1.94 7.20 14.40
C MET A 256 -2.07 5.78 14.97
N GLN A 257 -1.26 5.45 15.97
CA GLN A 257 -1.25 4.15 16.64
C GLN A 257 -2.58 3.86 17.35
N GLU A 258 -3.21 4.87 17.95
CA GLU A 258 -4.55 4.75 18.52
C GLU A 258 -5.58 4.34 17.46
N ASN A 259 -5.59 5.02 16.33
CA ASN A 259 -6.49 4.71 15.22
C ASN A 259 -6.22 3.29 14.67
N VAL A 260 -4.96 2.88 14.56
CA VAL A 260 -4.58 1.51 14.20
C VAL A 260 -5.14 0.50 15.19
N ARG A 261 -5.00 0.71 16.51
CA ARG A 261 -5.56 -0.20 17.53
C ARG A 261 -7.07 -0.35 17.38
N ARG A 262 -7.80 0.76 17.18
CA ARG A 262 -9.25 0.76 16.98
C ARG A 262 -9.64 -0.03 15.72
N ILE A 263 -8.97 0.23 14.60
CA ILE A 263 -9.18 -0.52 13.34
C ILE A 263 -8.92 -2.02 13.54
N ARG A 264 -7.83 -2.39 14.23
CA ARG A 264 -7.52 -3.80 14.52
C ARG A 264 -8.58 -4.47 15.40
N ALA A 265 -9.14 -3.76 16.38
CA ALA A 265 -10.24 -4.26 17.20
C ALA A 265 -11.52 -4.49 16.36
N THR A 266 -11.90 -3.50 15.54
CA THR A 266 -13.05 -3.64 14.63
C THR A 266 -12.82 -4.74 13.59
N ARG A 267 -11.59 -4.90 13.08
CA ARG A 267 -11.18 -6.01 12.18
C ARG A 267 -11.44 -7.35 12.83
N ALA A 268 -10.98 -7.54 14.07
CA ALA A 268 -11.18 -8.79 14.82
C ALA A 268 -12.67 -9.09 15.05
N ARG A 269 -13.46 -8.08 15.42
CA ARG A 269 -14.92 -8.21 15.58
C ARG A 269 -15.58 -8.63 14.28
N LEU A 270 -15.34 -7.91 13.18
CA LEU A 270 -15.94 -8.20 11.89
C LEU A 270 -15.55 -9.60 11.38
N THR A 271 -14.29 -10.01 11.54
CA THR A 271 -13.84 -11.37 11.21
C THR A 271 -14.64 -12.42 11.97
N ALA A 272 -14.80 -12.27 13.30
CA ALA A 272 -15.56 -13.21 14.11
C ALA A 272 -17.03 -13.27 13.68
N GLU A 273 -17.66 -12.12 13.43
CA GLU A 273 -19.05 -12.04 12.98
C GLU A 273 -19.29 -12.72 11.63
N LEU A 274 -18.42 -12.48 10.65
CA LEU A 274 -18.51 -13.12 9.33
C LEU A 274 -18.31 -14.64 9.44
N ARG A 275 -17.33 -15.09 10.22
CA ARG A 275 -17.10 -16.54 10.46
C ARG A 275 -18.30 -17.22 11.11
N ARG A 276 -18.96 -16.58 12.09
CA ARG A 276 -20.21 -17.10 12.69
C ARG A 276 -21.35 -17.25 11.67
N ARG A 277 -21.30 -16.51 10.57
CA ARG A 277 -22.27 -16.58 9.46
C ARG A 277 -21.84 -17.53 8.34
N GLY A 278 -20.77 -18.29 8.54
CA GLY A 278 -20.28 -19.28 7.56
C GLY A 278 -19.33 -18.72 6.50
N TRP A 279 -18.92 -17.45 6.61
CA TRP A 279 -17.93 -16.89 5.68
C TRP A 279 -16.54 -17.46 5.95
N THR A 280 -15.80 -17.72 4.87
CA THR A 280 -14.35 -17.97 4.96
C THR A 280 -13.62 -16.64 4.89
N VAL A 281 -12.83 -16.30 5.91
CA VAL A 281 -12.14 -15.01 6.03
C VAL A 281 -10.65 -15.24 6.21
N CYS A 282 -9.82 -14.63 5.37
CA CYS A 282 -8.37 -14.65 5.51
C CYS A 282 -7.93 -14.01 6.85
N GLU A 283 -6.85 -14.51 7.45
CA GLU A 283 -6.26 -13.95 8.68
C GLU A 283 -5.59 -12.60 8.39
N SER A 284 -6.41 -11.57 8.30
CA SER A 284 -5.97 -10.25 7.84
C SER A 284 -4.98 -9.60 8.80
N GLN A 285 -3.92 -9.04 8.21
CA GLN A 285 -2.93 -8.18 8.85
C GLN A 285 -3.01 -6.74 8.32
N THR A 286 -4.13 -6.35 7.67
CA THR A 286 -4.35 -5.03 7.05
C THR A 286 -5.49 -4.26 7.71
N ASN A 287 -5.94 -3.15 7.11
CA ASN A 287 -7.18 -2.46 7.43
C ASN A 287 -8.37 -2.88 6.54
N PHE A 288 -8.34 -4.10 6.02
CA PHE A 288 -9.43 -4.69 5.26
C PHE A 288 -9.46 -6.21 5.44
N LEU A 289 -10.56 -6.86 5.08
CA LEU A 289 -10.68 -8.31 5.02
C LEU A 289 -10.73 -8.78 3.57
N PHE A 290 -10.29 -10.01 3.33
CA PHE A 290 -10.60 -10.76 2.13
C PHE A 290 -11.49 -11.94 2.53
N ALA A 291 -12.76 -11.90 2.12
CA ALA A 291 -13.79 -12.77 2.65
C ALA A 291 -14.63 -13.40 1.54
N ARG A 292 -14.79 -14.71 1.60
CA ARG A 292 -15.59 -15.53 0.68
C ARG A 292 -16.93 -15.90 1.34
N PRO A 293 -18.07 -15.63 0.69
CA PRO A 293 -19.37 -16.05 1.21
C PRO A 293 -19.51 -17.59 1.17
N PRO A 294 -20.34 -18.18 2.04
CA PRO A 294 -20.51 -19.63 2.13
C PRO A 294 -20.99 -20.28 0.83
N ASP A 295 -21.76 -19.57 0.03
CA ASP A 295 -22.24 -20.02 -1.28
C ASP A 295 -21.28 -19.70 -2.44
N GLY A 296 -20.14 -19.07 -2.17
CA GLY A 296 -19.13 -18.70 -3.17
C GLY A 296 -19.51 -17.54 -4.10
N ASP A 297 -20.75 -17.07 -4.06
CA ASP A 297 -21.28 -16.05 -4.97
C ASP A 297 -20.97 -14.62 -4.49
N ALA A 298 -19.68 -14.24 -4.53
CA ALA A 298 -19.23 -12.91 -4.11
C ALA A 298 -19.83 -11.79 -4.96
N VAL A 299 -20.06 -12.01 -6.26
CA VAL A 299 -20.64 -10.98 -7.15
C VAL A 299 -22.06 -10.62 -6.73
N ARG A 300 -22.91 -11.60 -6.38
CA ARG A 300 -24.26 -11.33 -5.88
C ARG A 300 -24.23 -10.56 -4.55
N ARG A 301 -23.28 -10.88 -3.65
CA ARG A 301 -23.09 -10.13 -2.41
C ARG A 301 -22.65 -8.69 -2.67
N PHE A 302 -21.71 -8.49 -3.60
CA PHE A 302 -21.24 -7.17 -4.02
C PHE A 302 -22.39 -6.31 -4.56
N GLU A 303 -23.17 -6.82 -5.51
CA GLU A 303 -24.29 -6.09 -6.11
C GLU A 303 -25.39 -5.77 -5.09
N ALA A 304 -25.71 -6.70 -4.19
CA ALA A 304 -26.67 -6.47 -3.12
C ALA A 304 -26.22 -5.37 -2.14
N LEU A 305 -24.95 -5.37 -1.74
CA LEU A 305 -24.38 -4.32 -0.88
C LEU A 305 -24.36 -2.97 -1.60
N LYS A 306 -23.97 -2.95 -2.88
CA LYS A 306 -23.99 -1.74 -3.71
C LYS A 306 -25.39 -1.15 -3.83
N ALA A 307 -26.40 -1.98 -4.09
CA ALA A 307 -27.81 -1.55 -4.11
C ALA A 307 -28.27 -0.96 -2.75
N ALA A 308 -27.67 -1.42 -1.65
CA ALA A 308 -27.88 -0.88 -0.30
C ALA A 308 -26.97 0.31 0.04
N LYS A 309 -26.26 0.90 -0.94
CA LYS A 309 -25.30 2.02 -0.79
C LYS A 309 -24.08 1.68 0.09
N ILE A 310 -23.72 0.41 0.19
CA ILE A 310 -22.52 -0.07 0.89
C ILE A 310 -21.51 -0.54 -0.16
N TYR A 311 -20.46 0.23 -0.37
CA TYR A 311 -19.47 -0.04 -1.41
C TYR A 311 -18.31 -0.83 -0.82
N VAL A 312 -18.18 -2.09 -1.22
CA VAL A 312 -16.97 -2.91 -1.00
C VAL A 312 -16.23 -3.09 -2.32
N ARG A 313 -15.14 -3.86 -2.37
CA ARG A 313 -14.39 -4.11 -3.61
C ARG A 313 -14.49 -5.57 -4.04
N TYR A 314 -14.94 -5.77 -5.26
CA TYR A 314 -14.93 -7.05 -5.96
C TYR A 314 -13.79 -7.11 -6.99
N PHE A 315 -13.15 -8.28 -7.13
CA PHE A 315 -12.06 -8.52 -8.07
C PHE A 315 -12.39 -9.74 -8.95
N PRO A 316 -12.85 -9.55 -10.19
CA PRO A 316 -13.12 -10.68 -11.08
C PRO A 316 -11.81 -11.46 -11.34
N GLY A 317 -11.91 -12.79 -11.36
CA GLY A 317 -10.76 -13.66 -11.61
C GLY A 317 -11.00 -15.08 -11.09
N PRO A 318 -10.20 -16.07 -11.53
CA PRO A 318 -10.41 -17.48 -11.17
C PRO A 318 -10.42 -17.73 -9.66
N GLU A 319 -9.51 -17.11 -8.91
CA GLU A 319 -9.45 -17.26 -7.44
C GLU A 319 -10.04 -16.06 -6.70
N THR A 320 -9.77 -14.83 -7.17
CA THR A 320 -10.25 -13.61 -6.49
C THR A 320 -11.74 -13.37 -6.66
N GLY A 321 -12.36 -13.95 -7.69
CA GLY A 321 -13.78 -13.78 -8.02
C GLY A 321 -14.74 -14.45 -7.04
N GLU A 322 -14.24 -15.27 -6.12
CA GLU A 322 -15.02 -15.85 -5.02
C GLU A 322 -14.98 -15.00 -3.74
N TYR A 323 -14.28 -13.87 -3.74
CA TYR A 323 -14.03 -13.07 -2.55
C TYR A 323 -14.46 -11.61 -2.70
N LEU A 324 -14.74 -10.99 -1.57
CA LEU A 324 -14.87 -9.55 -1.40
C LEU A 324 -13.72 -9.01 -0.58
N ARG A 325 -13.16 -7.88 -1.03
CA ARG A 325 -12.30 -7.06 -0.18
C ARG A 325 -13.15 -6.01 0.52
N ILE A 326 -13.17 -6.06 1.84
CA ILE A 326 -14.02 -5.22 2.69
C ILE A 326 -13.10 -4.36 3.57
N THR A 327 -13.01 -3.06 3.30
CA THR A 327 -12.30 -2.12 4.19
C THR A 327 -12.95 -2.08 5.57
N ILE A 328 -12.14 -1.97 6.62
CA ILE A 328 -12.62 -1.78 7.98
C ILE A 328 -13.05 -0.32 8.16
N GLY A 329 -14.35 -0.11 8.39
CA GLY A 329 -14.94 1.18 8.67
C GLY A 329 -14.98 1.51 10.17
N THR A 330 -15.79 2.51 10.53
CA THR A 330 -16.19 2.72 11.93
C THR A 330 -17.06 1.58 12.44
N GLU A 331 -17.26 1.47 13.76
CA GLU A 331 -18.19 0.49 14.35
C GLU A 331 -19.60 0.59 13.74
N ALA A 332 -20.12 1.80 13.54
CA ALA A 332 -21.43 2.02 12.92
C ALA A 332 -21.48 1.58 11.45
N GLN A 333 -20.41 1.80 10.69
CA GLN A 333 -20.32 1.31 9.30
C GLN A 333 -20.24 -0.21 9.25
N THR A 334 -19.50 -0.82 10.18
CA THR A 334 -19.39 -2.27 10.34
C THR A 334 -20.75 -2.88 10.73
N ASP A 335 -21.51 -2.25 11.62
CA ASP A 335 -22.85 -2.73 11.99
C ASP A 335 -23.84 -2.62 10.83
N ALA A 336 -23.78 -1.53 10.06
CA ALA A 336 -24.59 -1.36 8.85
C ALA A 336 -24.24 -2.40 7.78
N LEU A 337 -22.94 -2.71 7.61
CA LEU A 337 -22.49 -3.83 6.77
C LEU A 337 -23.05 -5.15 7.27
N LEU A 338 -22.91 -5.46 8.55
CA LEU A 338 -23.41 -6.69 9.18
C LEU A 338 -24.93 -6.82 9.12
N ALA A 339 -25.68 -5.73 9.09
CA ALA A 339 -27.14 -5.78 8.90
C ALA A 339 -27.55 -6.17 7.47
N ARG A 340 -26.66 -6.03 6.48
CA ARG A 340 -26.96 -6.23 5.05
C ARG A 340 -26.20 -7.38 4.40
N ILE A 341 -25.02 -7.70 4.92
CA ILE A 341 -24.21 -8.82 4.44
C ILE A 341 -24.85 -10.12 4.94
N GLY A 342 -25.49 -10.85 4.03
CA GLY A 342 -26.17 -12.11 4.36
C GLY A 342 -25.21 -13.17 4.92
N ALA A 343 -25.78 -14.23 5.49
CA ALA A 343 -25.09 -15.52 5.52
C ALA A 343 -24.81 -15.92 4.07
#